data_AF-A0A7S2N3E1-F1
#
_entry.id   AF-A0A7S2N3E1-F1
#
_cell.length_a   1.000
_cell.length_b   1.000
_cell.length_c   1.000
_cell.angle_alpha   90.00
_cell.angle_beta   90.00
_cell.angle_gamma   90.00
#
_symmetry.space_group_name_H-M   'P 1'
#
loop_
_entity.id
_entity.type
_entity.pdbx_description
1 polymer ?
#
loop_
_entity_poly.entity_id
_entity_poly.type
_entity_poly.pdbx_seq_one_letter_code
_entity_poly.pdbx_strand_id
1 'polypeptide(L)'
;VDEDHLPDDEKAALQWERYRARNRSLIVDVFEGQLRSQLTCCKCGTSSSTFEPFRYLSVPIPSNHIDRASLRVVFFPLPFSLSKGEERQQLMRYSITVP
;
A
#
# COMPACT_ATOMS: atom_id res chain seq x y z
N VAL A 1 -19.97 11.79 9.04
CA VAL A 1 -20.17 10.44 8.48
C VAL A 1 -19.42 9.49 9.39
N ASP A 2 -20.04 8.41 9.83
CA ASP A 2 -19.41 7.46 10.74
C ASP A 2 -18.45 6.57 9.94
N GLU A 3 -17.19 6.99 9.84
CA GLU A 3 -16.16 6.44 8.94
C GLU A 3 -15.84 4.98 9.18
N ASP A 4 -16.08 4.47 10.39
CA ASP A 4 -15.76 3.11 10.77
C ASP A 4 -16.74 2.07 10.20
N HIS A 5 -17.87 2.51 9.65
CA HIS A 5 -18.86 1.64 9.00
C HIS A 5 -18.77 1.65 7.47
N LEU A 6 -17.86 2.45 6.90
CA LEU A 6 -17.66 2.49 5.45
C LEU A 6 -16.89 1.26 4.97
N PRO A 7 -17.14 0.80 3.73
CA PRO A 7 -16.27 -0.16 3.07
C PRO A 7 -14.82 0.33 3.04
N ASP A 8 -13.86 -0.59 3.13
CA ASP A 8 -12.44 -0.26 3.19
C ASP A 8 -11.96 0.56 1.99
N ASP A 9 -12.50 0.32 0.79
CA ASP A 9 -12.17 1.09 -0.42
C ASP A 9 -12.63 2.56 -0.32
N GLU A 10 -13.82 2.80 0.25
CA GLU A 10 -14.35 4.14 0.46
C GLU A 10 -13.61 4.87 1.59
N LYS A 11 -13.29 4.16 2.68
CA LYS A 11 -12.50 4.68 3.80
C LYS A 11 -11.09 5.06 3.32
N ALA A 12 -10.46 4.22 2.50
CA ALA A 12 -9.17 4.48 1.87
C ALA A 12 -9.22 5.75 1.01
N ALA A 13 -10.18 5.83 0.09
CA ALA A 13 -10.34 6.97 -0.81
C ALA A 13 -10.57 8.28 -0.05
N LEU A 14 -11.43 8.27 0.97
CA LEU A 14 -11.72 9.43 1.80
C LEU A 14 -10.48 9.88 2.60
N GLN A 15 -9.74 8.94 3.21
CA GLN A 15 -8.51 9.28 3.93
C GLN A 15 -7.42 9.80 2.98
N TRP A 16 -7.33 9.27 1.76
CA TRP A 16 -6.40 9.74 0.73
C TRP A 16 -6.73 11.14 0.24
N GLU A 17 -8.01 11.42 -0.03
CA GLU A 17 -8.48 12.76 -0.41
C GLU A 17 -8.12 13.79 0.66
N ARG A 18 -8.41 13.48 1.93
CA ARG A 18 -8.06 14.35 3.06
C ARG A 18 -6.56 14.57 3.20
N TYR A 19 -5.76 13.53 2.95
CA TYR A 19 -4.31 13.64 2.97
C TYR A 19 -3.81 14.58 1.87
N ARG A 20 -4.28 14.40 0.63
CA ARG A 20 -3.92 15.23 -0.53
C ARG A 20 -4.42 16.67 -0.42
N ALA A 21 -5.56 16.91 0.22
CA ALA A 21 -6.08 18.25 0.48
C ALA A 21 -5.11 19.10 1.31
N ARG A 22 -4.34 18.46 2.20
CA ARG A 22 -3.30 19.12 3.02
C ARG A 22 -1.91 19.07 2.39
N ASN A 23 -1.64 18.03 1.59
CA ASN A 23 -0.32 17.75 1.01
C ASN A 23 -0.43 17.63 -0.52
N ARG A 24 -0.45 18.78 -1.21
CA ARG A 24 -0.54 18.83 -2.67
C ARG A 24 0.81 19.19 -3.29
N SER A 25 1.60 18.18 -3.62
CA SER A 25 2.91 18.37 -4.26
C SER A 25 3.21 17.24 -5.25
N LEU A 26 4.11 17.52 -6.20
CA LEU A 26 4.60 16.50 -7.13
C LEU A 26 5.25 15.30 -6.41
N ILE A 27 5.86 15.54 -5.24
CA ILE A 27 6.46 14.48 -4.44
C ILE A 27 5.39 13.50 -3.95
N VAL A 28 4.24 14.00 -3.50
CA VAL A 28 3.10 13.18 -3.06
C VAL A 28 2.55 12.37 -4.24
N ASP A 29 2.37 13.01 -5.39
CA ASP A 29 1.79 12.34 -6.57
C ASP A 29 2.71 11.25 -7.16
N VAL A 30 4.03 11.35 -6.98
CA VAL A 30 5.02 10.41 -7.57
C VAL A 30 5.50 9.36 -6.58
N PHE A 31 5.76 9.73 -5.32
CA PHE A 31 6.48 8.87 -4.37
C PHE A 31 5.60 8.33 -3.26
N GLU A 32 4.38 8.83 -3.09
CA GLU A 32 3.55 8.42 -1.97
C GLU A 32 2.40 7.53 -2.40
N GLY A 33 2.18 6.49 -1.62
CA GLY A 33 1.00 5.63 -1.72
C GLY A 33 0.28 5.59 -0.38
N GLN A 34 -0.66 4.66 -0.26
CA GLN A 34 -1.43 4.43 0.95
C GLN A 34 -1.28 2.97 1.42
N LEU A 35 -0.94 2.78 2.69
CA LEU A 35 -0.90 1.48 3.36
C LEU A 35 -2.22 1.21 4.06
N ARG A 36 -2.72 -0.03 3.98
CA ARG A 36 -3.81 -0.53 4.81
C ARG A 36 -3.22 -1.36 5.96
N SER A 37 -3.41 -0.89 7.18
CA SER A 37 -3.09 -1.64 8.40
C SER A 37 -4.40 -2.17 9.00
N GLN A 38 -4.53 -3.49 9.16
CA GLN A 38 -5.71 -4.12 9.74
C GLN A 38 -5.34 -4.78 11.06
N LEU A 39 -6.03 -4.41 12.13
CA LEU A 39 -5.93 -5.03 13.44
C LEU A 39 -7.17 -5.85 13.71
N THR A 40 -6.99 -7.13 14.00
CA THR A 40 -8.08 -8.02 14.41
C THR A 40 -7.95 -8.35 15.89
N CYS A 41 -8.99 -8.08 16.66
CA CYS A 41 -9.02 -8.41 18.08
C CYS A 41 -9.09 -9.93 18.28
N CYS A 42 -8.10 -10.51 18.96
CA CYS A 42 -8.06 -11.96 19.22
C CYS A 42 -9.15 -12.46 20.19
N LYS A 43 -9.88 -11.55 20.87
CA LYS A 43 -10.95 -11.92 21.81
C LYS A 43 -12.35 -11.86 21.20
N CYS A 44 -12.63 -10.82 20.42
CA CYS A 44 -13.98 -10.60 19.86
C CYS A 44 -14.04 -10.73 18.32
N GLY A 45 -12.91 -10.92 17.64
CA GLY A 45 -12.85 -11.08 16.18
C GLY A 45 -13.09 -9.78 15.38
N THR A 46 -13.44 -8.67 16.04
CA THR A 46 -13.62 -7.37 15.38
C THR A 46 -12.33 -6.92 14.72
N SER A 47 -12.42 -6.53 13.46
CA SER A 47 -11.30 -5.98 12.69
C SER A 47 -11.48 -4.48 12.50
N SER A 48 -10.39 -3.73 12.61
CA SER A 48 -10.34 -2.30 12.29
C SER A 48 -9.20 -2.03 11.32
N SER A 49 -9.52 -1.34 10.23
CA SER A 49 -8.56 -0.92 9.21
C SER A 49 -8.26 0.57 9.35
N THR A 50 -6.99 0.92 9.24
CA THR A 50 -6.47 2.29 9.17
C THR A 50 -5.68 2.45 7.87
N PHE A 51 -5.81 3.62 7.23
CA PHE A 51 -5.13 3.92 5.97
C PHE A 51 -4.16 5.08 6.10
N GLU A 52 -2.88 4.82 5.90
CA GLU A 52 -1.82 5.79 6.18
C GLU A 52 -0.98 6.07 4.93
N PRO A 53 -0.63 7.34 4.67
CA PRO A 53 0.29 7.66 3.58
C PRO A 53 1.68 7.07 3.88
N PHE A 54 2.35 6.54 2.85
CA PHE A 54 3.73 6.09 2.95
C PHE A 54 4.54 6.57 1.76
N ARG A 55 5.84 6.83 1.97
CA ARG A 55 6.79 7.20 0.90
C ARG A 55 7.84 6.13 0.63
N TYR A 56 8.13 5.32 1.65
CA TYR A 56 9.11 4.25 1.60
C TYR A 56 8.60 3.08 2.44
N LEU A 57 8.98 1.87 2.05
CA LEU A 57 8.67 0.65 2.79
C LEU A 57 9.96 0.12 3.41
N SER A 58 10.01 0.11 4.74
CA SER A 58 11.03 -0.61 5.48
C SER A 58 10.66 -2.09 5.47
N VAL A 59 11.43 -2.92 4.79
CA VAL A 59 11.17 -4.36 4.69
C VAL A 59 12.17 -5.11 5.56
N PRO A 60 11.73 -6.01 6.46
CA PRO A 60 12.62 -6.74 7.33
C PRO A 60 13.52 -7.69 6.54
N ILE A 61 14.79 -7.79 6.94
CA ILE A 61 15.72 -8.78 6.42
C ILE A 61 15.42 -10.12 7.13
N PRO A 62 15.20 -11.23 6.40
CA PRO A 62 14.98 -12.53 7.00
C PRO A 62 16.18 -12.98 7.87
N SER A 63 15.94 -13.23 9.16
CA SER A 63 16.97 -13.60 10.14
C SER A 63 17.64 -14.97 9.90
N ASN A 64 17.07 -15.77 9.00
CA ASN A 64 17.41 -17.19 8.84
C ASN A 64 18.56 -17.41 7.85
N HIS A 65 19.01 -16.35 7.16
CA HIS A 65 20.07 -16.37 6.16
C HIS A 65 21.00 -15.17 6.38
N ILE A 66 21.96 -15.32 7.30
CA ILE A 66 22.88 -14.26 7.74
C ILE A 66 23.84 -13.84 6.61
N ASP A 67 24.10 -14.71 5.63
CA ASP A 67 25.14 -14.46 4.62
C ASP A 67 24.61 -13.78 3.34
N ARG A 68 23.33 -13.98 2.97
CA ARG A 68 22.70 -13.37 1.78
C ARG A 68 21.18 -13.34 1.94
N ALA A 69 20.60 -12.15 1.99
CA ALA A 69 19.16 -11.96 1.90
C ALA A 69 18.74 -11.43 0.53
N SER A 70 17.79 -12.11 -0.12
CA SER A 70 17.18 -11.65 -1.37
C SER A 70 15.71 -11.27 -1.14
N LEU A 71 15.38 -10.00 -1.36
CA LEU A 71 14.00 -9.52 -1.31
C LEU A 71 13.44 -9.41 -2.73
N ARG A 72 12.32 -10.09 -2.99
CA ARG A 72 11.58 -10.01 -4.25
C ARG A 72 10.37 -9.11 -4.06
N VAL A 73 10.35 -7.98 -4.76
CA VAL A 73 9.19 -7.09 -4.83
C VAL A 73 8.51 -7.28 -6.17
N VAL A 74 7.21 -7.63 -6.14
CA VAL A 74 6.38 -7.74 -7.34
C VAL A 74 5.35 -6.64 -7.29
N PHE A 75 5.44 -5.71 -8.24
CA PHE A 75 4.46 -4.65 -8.36
C PHE A 75 3.31 -5.12 -9.26
N PHE A 76 2.10 -5.09 -8.72
CA PHE A 76 0.87 -5.31 -9.45
C PHE A 76 0.18 -3.97 -9.64
N PRO A 77 0.29 -3.33 -10.82
CA PRO A 77 -0.50 -2.14 -11.08
C PRO A 77 -1.97 -2.56 -11.09
N LEU A 78 -2.73 -2.12 -10.09
CA LEU A 78 -4.19 -2.22 -10.17
C LEU A 78 -4.65 -1.22 -11.24
N PRO A 79 -5.58 -1.60 -12.13
CA PRO A 79 -6.05 -0.70 -13.17
C PRO A 79 -6.78 0.48 -12.52
N PHE A 80 -6.09 1.63 -12.45
CA PHE A 80 -6.73 2.90 -12.18
C PHE A 80 -7.56 3.27 -13.42
N SER A 81 -8.81 2.79 -13.44
CA SER A 81 -9.81 3.01 -14.49
C SER A 81 -9.39 2.55 -15.89
N LEU A 82 -9.69 1.29 -16.24
CA LEU A 82 -9.65 0.81 -17.62
C LEU A 82 -10.69 1.57 -18.48
N SER A 83 -10.24 2.55 -19.27
CA SER A 83 -10.85 2.76 -20.58
C SER A 83 -10.71 1.46 -21.35
N LYS A 84 -11.82 0.95 -21.91
CA LYS A 84 -11.86 -0.27 -22.71
C LYS A 84 -10.73 -0.25 -23.77
N GLY A 85 -9.69 -1.07 -23.58
CA GLY A 85 -8.77 -1.38 -24.67
C GLY A 85 -7.27 -1.61 -24.40
N GLU A 86 -6.75 -1.62 -23.18
CA GLU A 86 -5.28 -1.59 -23.00
C GLU A 86 -4.62 -2.88 -22.47
N GLU A 87 -3.44 -3.15 -23.06
CA GLU A 87 -2.57 -4.31 -22.95
C GLU A 87 -2.30 -4.76 -21.51
N ARG A 88 -1.98 -6.06 -21.36
CA ARG A 88 -1.46 -6.66 -20.13
C ARG A 88 -0.29 -5.81 -19.61
N GLN A 89 -0.56 -4.95 -18.64
CA GLN A 89 0.48 -4.11 -18.02
C GLN A 89 1.57 -5.02 -17.48
N GLN A 90 2.82 -4.78 -17.93
CA GLN A 90 3.95 -5.62 -17.60
C GLN A 90 4.20 -5.60 -16.09
N LEU A 91 4.20 -6.78 -15.46
CA LEU A 91 4.55 -6.92 -14.05
C LEU A 91 6.00 -6.46 -13.85
N MET A 92 6.18 -5.39 -13.09
CA MET A 92 7.51 -4.92 -12.73
C MET A 92 8.03 -5.77 -11.56
N ARG A 93 9.18 -6.42 -11.77
CA ARG A 93 9.85 -7.27 -10.77
C ARG A 93 11.14 -6.61 -10.35
N TYR A 94 11.29 -6.34 -9.06
CA TYR A 94 12.49 -5.78 -8.47
C TYR A 94 13.11 -6.80 -7.51
N SER A 95 14.44 -6.94 -7.57
CA SER A 95 15.21 -7.83 -6.70
C SER A 95 16.32 -7.04 -6.04
N ILE A 96 16.31 -7.02 -4.71
CA ILE A 96 17.36 -6.37 -3.90
C ILE A 96 18.11 -7.47 -3.17
N THR A 97 19.44 -7.49 -3.30
CA THR A 97 20.32 -8.38 -2.53
C THR A 97 21.10 -7.54 -1.54
N VAL A 98 20.95 -7.86 -0.26
CA VAL A 98 21.72 -7.22 0.82
C VAL A 98 22.84 -8.18 1.22
N PRO A 99 24.12 -7.73 1.21
CA PRO A 99 25.25 -8.52 1.68
C PRO A 99 25.28 -8.66 3.20
#